data_AF-A0AAW9J618-F1
#
_entry.id   AF-A0AAW9J618-F1
#
_cell.length_a   1.000
_cell.length_b   1.000
_cell.length_c   1.000
_cell.angle_alpha   90.00
_cell.angle_beta   90.00
_cell.angle_gamma   90.00
#
_symmetry.space_group_name_H-M   'P 1'
#
loop_
_entity.id
_entity.type
_entity.pdbx_description
1 polymer ?
#
loop_
_entity_poly.entity_id
_entity_poly.type
_entity_poly.pdbx_seq_one_letter_code
_entity_poly.pdbx_strand_id
1 'polypeptide(L)'
;MKKIIVVISLMFFMFGISGCSSSVIGQGLEEDRELVYEDIVNEIIRFHVIANSDSEEDQNLKLKVRDKVIEYVSGNLKNCQDLSEARKFIIDNK
;
A
#
# COMPACT_ATOMS: atom_id res chain seq x y z
N MET A 1 -39.64 30.55 -29.99
CA MET A 1 -39.20 29.14 -29.77
C MET A 1 -38.00 28.77 -30.64
N LYS A 2 -38.07 28.85 -31.97
CA LYS A 2 -36.93 28.53 -32.86
C LYS A 2 -35.66 29.35 -32.58
N LYS A 3 -35.80 30.66 -32.32
CA LYS A 3 -34.68 31.56 -31.98
C LYS A 3 -33.99 31.21 -30.65
N ILE A 4 -34.75 30.71 -29.67
CA ILE A 4 -34.23 30.32 -28.35
C ILE A 4 -33.47 28.98 -28.44
N ILE A 5 -33.98 28.04 -29.25
CA ILE A 5 -33.33 26.75 -29.52
C ILE A 5 -31.98 26.96 -30.23
N VAL A 6 -31.91 27.91 -31.18
CA VAL A 6 -30.65 28.26 -31.88
C VAL A 6 -29.63 28.87 -30.93
N VAL A 7 -30.05 29.74 -30.00
CA VAL A 7 -29.14 30.36 -29.01
C VAL A 7 -28.58 29.34 -28.02
N ILE A 8 -29.40 28.38 -27.56
CA ILE A 8 -28.96 27.31 -26.67
C ILE A 8 -27.98 26.38 -27.39
N SER A 9 -28.25 26.04 -28.65
CA SER A 9 -27.33 25.24 -29.48
C SER A 9 -25.98 25.95 -29.71
N LEU A 10 -25.97 27.28 -29.85
CA LEU A 10 -24.75 28.06 -30.03
C LEU A 10 -23.91 28.15 -28.73
N MET A 11 -24.57 28.21 -27.57
CA MET A 11 -23.89 28.15 -26.26
C MET A 11 -23.20 26.80 -26.02
N PHE A 12 -23.86 25.69 -26.37
CA PHE A 12 -23.26 24.36 -26.25
C PHE A 12 -22.07 24.15 -27.19
N PHE A 13 -22.09 24.77 -28.37
CA PHE A 13 -20.99 24.70 -29.33
C PHE A 13 -19.75 25.50 -28.89
N MET A 14 -19.95 26.62 -28.18
CA MET A 14 -18.84 27.41 -27.61
C MET A 14 -18.17 26.76 -26.39
N PHE A 15 -18.92 25.98 -25.60
CA PHE A 15 -18.36 25.16 -24.52
C PHE A 15 -17.63 23.90 -25.02
N GLY A 16 -17.93 23.42 -26.24
CA GLY A 16 -17.35 22.19 -26.81
C GLY A 16 -16.01 22.38 -27.54
N ILE A 17 -15.62 23.61 -27.90
CA ILE A 17 -14.38 23.88 -28.67
C ILE A 17 -13.30 24.55 -27.80
N SER A 18 -13.66 25.24 -26.73
CA SER A 18 -12.71 25.69 -25.72
C SER A 18 -12.52 24.59 -24.68
N GLY A 19 -11.50 23.75 -24.89
CA GLY A 19 -11.02 22.84 -23.86
C GLY A 19 -10.88 23.58 -22.52
N CYS A 20 -11.41 22.99 -21.46
CA CYS A 20 -11.26 23.47 -20.09
C CYS A 20 -9.77 23.52 -19.72
N SER A 21 -9.07 24.60 -20.07
CA SER A 21 -7.93 25.11 -19.30
C SER A 21 -8.51 25.88 -18.11
N SER A 22 -9.24 25.17 -17.25
CA SER A 22 -9.53 25.65 -15.91
C SER A 22 -8.49 25.03 -15.00
N SER A 23 -7.49 25.85 -14.66
CA SER A 23 -6.61 25.66 -13.52
C SER A 23 -7.44 25.41 -12.26
N VAL A 24 -7.74 24.15 -11.98
CA VAL A 24 -8.11 23.72 -10.64
C VAL A 24 -6.83 23.74 -9.83
N ILE A 25 -6.73 24.79 -9.00
CA ILE A 25 -5.80 24.88 -7.88
C ILE A 25 -6.08 23.67 -6.99
N GLY A 26 -5.15 22.72 -7.02
CA GLY A 26 -5.14 21.51 -6.22
C GLY A 26 -3.73 20.95 -6.26
N GLN A 27 -2.77 21.71 -5.73
CA GLN A 27 -1.46 21.18 -5.36
C GLN A 27 -1.64 20.23 -4.17
N GLY A 28 -2.15 19.03 -4.43
CA GLY A 28 -1.74 17.86 -3.68
C GLY A 28 -0.47 17.37 -4.34
N LEU A 29 0.68 17.83 -3.84
CA LEU A 29 1.92 17.10 -4.03
C LEU A 29 1.74 15.79 -3.26
N GLU A 30 1.15 14.79 -3.92
CA GLU A 30 1.47 13.42 -3.52
C GLU A 30 2.96 13.28 -3.83
N GLU A 31 3.79 13.53 -2.82
CA GLU A 31 5.12 12.93 -2.77
C GLU A 31 4.88 11.42 -2.84
N ASP A 32 4.87 10.90 -4.06
CA ASP A 32 5.04 9.48 -4.31
C ASP A 32 6.48 9.18 -3.85
N ARG A 33 6.66 9.04 -2.52
CA ARG A 33 7.93 8.62 -1.95
C ARG A 33 8.11 7.20 -2.43
N GLU A 34 8.85 7.05 -3.51
CA GLU A 34 9.50 5.81 -3.87
C GLU A 34 10.34 5.42 -2.65
N LEU A 35 9.76 4.57 -1.81
CA LEU A 35 10.39 4.09 -0.60
C LEU A 35 11.65 3.34 -1.03
N VAL A 36 12.79 4.01 -0.91
CA VAL A 36 14.09 3.43 -1.23
C VAL A 36 14.24 2.19 -0.36
N TYR A 37 14.24 1.02 -0.99
CA TYR A 37 14.26 -0.27 -0.29
C TYR A 37 15.40 -0.35 0.74
N GLU A 38 16.53 0.29 0.45
CA GLU A 38 17.68 0.37 1.36
C GLU A 38 17.35 1.02 2.71
N ASP A 39 16.47 2.02 2.74
CA ASP A 39 16.13 2.76 3.96
C ASP A 39 15.24 1.93 4.89
N ILE A 40 14.38 1.06 4.34
CA ILE A 40 13.42 0.26 5.12
C ILE A 40 14.06 -1.04 5.64
N VAL A 41 15.08 -1.54 4.95
CA VAL A 41 15.73 -2.82 5.26
C VAL A 41 16.17 -2.94 6.72
N ASN A 42 16.58 -1.82 7.35
CA ASN A 42 17.01 -1.76 8.74
C ASN A 42 15.86 -1.56 9.75
N GLU A 43 14.70 -1.10 9.27
CA GLU A 43 13.53 -0.74 10.08
C GLU A 43 12.50 -1.88 10.22
N ILE A 44 12.78 -3.06 9.66
CA ILE A 44 11.85 -4.21 9.67
C ILE A 44 12.46 -5.46 10.32
N ILE A 45 11.58 -6.33 10.84
CA ILE A 45 11.93 -7.68 11.30
C ILE A 45 11.51 -8.69 10.23
N ARG A 46 12.42 -9.58 9.82
CA ARG A 46 12.18 -10.59 8.80
C ARG A 46 12.16 -11.98 9.40
N PHE A 47 11.05 -12.68 9.25
CA PHE A 47 10.93 -14.10 9.59
C PHE A 47 11.23 -14.96 8.37
N HIS A 48 12.24 -15.81 8.49
CA HIS A 48 12.59 -16.74 7.44
C HIS A 48 12.05 -18.13 7.79
N VAL A 49 11.11 -18.63 6.97
CA VAL A 49 10.57 -19.98 7.11
C VAL A 49 11.18 -20.85 6.02
N ILE A 50 11.87 -21.92 6.43
CA ILE A 50 12.56 -22.86 5.54
C ILE A 50 11.70 -24.12 5.44
N ALA A 51 11.47 -24.59 4.21
CA ALA A 51 10.85 -25.88 3.96
C ALA A 51 11.92 -26.97 3.99
N ASN A 52 11.54 -28.18 4.38
CA ASN A 52 12.48 -29.30 4.40
C ASN A 52 12.89 -29.75 2.98
N SER A 53 12.04 -29.53 1.97
CA SER A 53 12.35 -29.77 0.56
C SER A 53 11.50 -28.90 -0.38
N ASP A 54 11.76 -28.96 -1.69
CA ASP A 54 10.94 -28.33 -2.74
C ASP A 54 9.67 -29.11 -3.09
N SER A 55 9.38 -30.22 -2.38
CA SER A 55 8.14 -30.96 -2.58
C SER A 55 6.92 -30.09 -2.26
N GLU A 56 5.82 -30.31 -2.98
CA GLU A 56 4.59 -29.54 -2.79
C GLU A 56 4.05 -29.66 -1.35
N GLU A 57 4.20 -30.82 -0.73
CA GLU A 57 3.82 -31.06 0.66
C GLU A 57 4.62 -30.17 1.64
N ASP A 58 5.94 -30.14 1.52
CA ASP A 58 6.81 -29.34 2.38
C ASP A 58 6.62 -27.83 2.16
N GLN A 59 6.37 -27.41 0.92
CA GLN A 59 6.07 -26.01 0.61
C GLN A 59 4.71 -25.58 1.19
N ASN A 60 3.69 -26.44 1.09
CA ASN A 60 2.39 -26.19 1.71
C ASN A 60 2.50 -26.14 3.24
N LEU A 61 3.31 -27.01 3.85
CA LEU A 61 3.57 -26.96 5.28
C LEU A 61 4.29 -25.66 5.67
N LYS A 62 5.30 -25.23 4.91
CA LYS A 62 5.98 -23.94 5.11
C LYS A 62 5.01 -22.76 5.12
N LEU A 63 4.03 -22.73 4.20
CA LEU A 63 3.02 -21.68 4.17
C LEU A 63 2.15 -21.68 5.44
N LYS A 64 1.70 -22.87 5.88
CA LYS A 64 0.93 -23.01 7.13
C LYS A 64 1.73 -22.56 8.35
N VAL A 65 3.01 -22.94 8.43
CA VAL A 65 3.92 -22.52 9.51
C VAL A 65 4.09 -21.00 9.49
N ARG A 66 4.37 -20.42 8.32
CA ARG A 66 4.48 -18.96 8.14
C ARG A 66 3.24 -18.25 8.69
N ASP A 67 2.05 -18.69 8.28
CA ASP A 67 0.80 -18.03 8.67
C ASP A 67 0.58 -18.11 10.18
N LYS A 68 0.87 -19.27 10.80
CA LYS A 68 0.76 -19.47 12.25
C LYS A 68 1.78 -18.68 13.06
N VAL A 69 3.02 -18.58 12.57
CA VAL A 69 4.06 -17.77 13.21
C VAL A 69 3.67 -16.29 13.16
N ILE A 70 3.19 -15.80 12.01
CA ILE A 70 2.72 -14.41 11.88
C ILE A 70 1.56 -14.15 12.84
N GLU A 71 0.54 -15.01 12.86
CA GLU A 71 -0.61 -14.88 13.76
C GLU A 71 -0.18 -14.75 15.24
N TYR A 72 0.73 -15.62 15.69
CA TYR A 72 1.26 -15.59 17.05
C TYR A 72 2.06 -14.31 17.32
N VAL A 73 3.01 -13.97 16.46
CA VAL A 73 3.90 -12.83 16.67
C VAL A 73 3.13 -11.51 16.61
N SER A 74 2.22 -11.34 15.64
CA SER A 74 1.42 -10.13 15.50
C SER A 74 0.58 -9.82 16.74
N GLY A 75 0.01 -10.84 17.38
CA GLY A 75 -0.73 -10.66 18.63
C GLY A 75 0.16 -10.16 19.77
N ASN A 76 1.36 -10.72 19.89
CA ASN A 76 2.30 -10.39 20.97
C ASN A 76 3.00 -9.04 20.76
N LEU A 77 3.28 -8.66 19.51
CA LEU A 77 3.95 -7.40 19.18
C LEU A 77 3.00 -6.20 19.14
N LYS A 78 1.68 -6.41 19.26
CA LYS A 78 0.66 -5.34 19.18
C LYS A 78 0.90 -4.19 20.17
N ASN A 79 1.53 -4.47 21.30
CA ASN A 79 1.79 -3.50 22.36
C ASN A 79 3.21 -2.92 22.33
N CYS A 80 4.08 -3.38 21.41
CA CYS A 80 5.41 -2.82 21.25
C CYS A 80 5.30 -1.45 20.58
N GLN A 81 5.98 -0.46 21.14
CA GLN A 81 5.96 0.92 20.64
C GLN A 81 7.02 1.17 19.57
N ASP A 82 8.10 0.38 19.58
CA ASP A 82 9.20 0.50 18.64
C ASP A 82 9.84 -0.85 18.25
N LEU A 83 10.73 -0.79 17.24
CA LEU A 83 11.45 -1.95 16.72
C LEU A 83 12.38 -2.60 17.75
N SER A 84 12.92 -1.83 18.70
CA SER A 84 13.83 -2.32 19.74
C SER A 84 13.07 -3.20 20.74
N GLU A 85 11.90 -2.75 21.19
CA GLU A 85 11.00 -3.53 22.05
C GLU A 85 10.55 -4.82 21.36
N ALA A 86 10.17 -4.74 20.09
CA ALA A 86 9.79 -5.91 19.31
C ALA A 86 10.95 -6.91 19.18
N ARG A 87 12.18 -6.43 18.91
CA ARG A 87 13.39 -7.27 18.87
C ARG A 87 13.67 -7.93 20.21
N LYS A 88 13.56 -7.19 21.31
CA LYS A 88 13.78 -7.71 22.66
C LYS A 88 12.79 -8.83 22.98
N PHE A 89 11.50 -8.60 22.72
CA PHE A 89 10.47 -9.62 22.92
C PHE A 89 10.78 -10.93 22.18
N ILE A 90 11.19 -10.84 20.92
CA ILE A 90 11.52 -12.03 20.10
C ILE A 90 12.74 -12.77 20.65
N ILE A 91 13.78 -12.04 21.11
CA ILE A 91 15.00 -12.65 21.65
C ILE A 91 14.72 -13.34 23.00
N ASP A 92 13.89 -12.74 23.84
CA ASP A 92 13.56 -13.28 25.16
C ASP A 92 12.68 -14.56 25.08
N ASN A 93 12.03 -14.81 23.94
CA ASN A 93 11.12 -15.95 23.70
C ASN A 93 11.65 -16.94 22.63
N LYS A 94 12.97 -17.03 22.47
CA LYS A 94 13.62 -17.97 21.54
C LYS A 94 13.60 -19.41 22.04
#